data_AF-A0A8S9MHQ7-F1
#
_entry.id   AF-A0A8S9MHQ7-F1
#
_cell.length_a   1.000
_cell.length_b   1.000
_cell.length_c   1.000
_cell.angle_alpha   90.00
_cell.angle_beta   90.00
_cell.angle_gamma   90.00
#
_symmetry.space_group_name_H-M   'P 1'
#
loop_
_entity.id
_entity.type
_entity.pdbx_description
1 polymer ?
#
loop_
_entity_poly.entity_id
_entity_poly.type
_entity_poly.pdbx_seq_one_letter_code
_entity_poly.pdbx_strand_id
1 'polypeptide(L)' 'MFRPEMLQPMGLPEDVRVIAWGLSLERPTMILYGIDNIRDLFGHKVDLDLIKRNPICRVGIE' A
#
# COMPACT_ATOMS: atom_id res chain seq x y z
N MET A 1 -2.07 -4.05 -17.75
CA MET A 1 -3.06 -3.51 -18.71
C MET A 1 -4.43 -3.99 -18.28
N PHE A 2 -5.42 -3.10 -18.21
CA PHE A 2 -6.81 -3.51 -18.05
C PHE A 2 -7.36 -4.08 -19.35
N ARG A 3 -8.24 -5.08 -19.22
CA ARG A 3 -8.85 -5.78 -20.36
C ARG A 3 -10.11 -5.05 -20.85
N PRO A 4 -10.46 -5.12 -22.15
CA PRO A 4 -11.63 -4.43 -22.69
C PRO A 4 -12.94 -4.78 -21.97
N GLU A 5 -13.16 -6.04 -21.61
CA GLU A 5 -14.38 -6.48 -20.92
C GLU A 5 -14.58 -5.84 -19.54
N MET A 6 -13.51 -5.32 -18.92
CA MET A 6 -13.59 -4.55 -17.68
C MET A 6 -13.88 -3.06 -17.95
N LEU A 7 -13.33 -2.52 -19.04
CA LEU A 7 -13.42 -1.09 -19.38
C LEU A 7 -14.73 -0.72 -20.10
N GLN A 8 -15.25 -1.60 -20.96
CA GLN A 8 -16.45 -1.37 -21.76
C GLN A 8 -17.71 -1.10 -20.91
N PRO A 9 -17.99 -1.84 -19.81
CA PRO A 9 -19.12 -1.52 -18.94
C PRO A 9 -19.02 -0.17 -18.24
N MET A 10 -17.82 0.42 -18.15
CA MET A 10 -17.59 1.74 -17.58
C MET A 10 -17.84 2.89 -18.58
N GLY A 11 -18.13 2.57 -19.85
CA GLY A 11 -18.41 3.55 -20.90
C GLY A 11 -17.15 4.19 -21.52
N LEU A 12 -15.98 3.57 -21.35
CA LEU A 12 -14.74 4.05 -21.98
C LEU A 12 -14.72 3.69 -23.49
N PRO A 13 -14.23 4.58 -24.37
CA PRO A 13 -14.06 4.30 -25.80
C PRO A 13 -13.13 3.10 -26.07
N GLU A 14 -13.36 2.38 -27.18
CA GLU A 14 -12.61 1.15 -27.51
C GLU A 14 -11.11 1.38 -27.77
N ASP A 15 -10.73 2.59 -28.17
CA ASP A 15 -9.36 3.01 -28.43
C ASP A 15 -8.61 3.44 -27.15
N VAL A 16 -9.29 3.54 -26.01
CA VAL A 16 -8.68 3.87 -24.72
C VAL A 16 -8.06 2.62 -24.08
N ARG A 17 -6.80 2.75 -23.67
CA ARG A 17 -6.05 1.70 -22.97
C ARG A 17 -5.62 2.20 -21.60
N VAL A 18 -5.93 1.44 -20.55
CA VAL A 18 -5.65 1.82 -19.16
C VAL A 18 -4.61 0.90 -18.53
N ILE A 19 -3.70 1.50 -17.77
CA ILE A 19 -2.75 0.81 -16.88
C ILE A 19 -2.91 1.31 -15.46
N ALA A 20 -2.71 0.41 -14.51
CA ALA A 20 -2.66 0.73 -13.10
C ALA A 20 -1.67 -0.21 -12.42
N TRP A 21 -1.15 0.25 -11.29
CA TRP A 21 -0.37 -0.55 -10.35
C TRP A 21 -0.88 -0.27 -8.94
N GLY A 22 -0.68 -1.24 -8.06
CA GLY A 22 -0.98 -1.12 -6.64
C GLY A 22 0.20 -1.64 -5.85
N LEU A 23 0.55 -0.93 -4.78
CA LEU A 23 1.51 -1.40 -3.78
C LEU A 23 0.81 -1.39 -2.42
N SER A 24 1.11 -2.40 -1.61
CA SER A 24 0.72 -2.42 -0.21
C SER A 24 1.58 -1.45 0.60
N LEU A 25 1.04 -0.89 1.67
CA LEU A 25 1.81 -0.05 2.61
C LEU A 25 2.51 -0.94 3.64
N GLU A 26 1.89 -2.05 3.97
CA GLU A 26 2.25 -2.99 5.02
C GLU A 26 3.64 -3.58 4.78
N ARG A 27 3.88 -4.12 3.58
CA ARG A 27 5.13 -4.81 3.26
C ARG A 27 6.35 -3.86 3.22
N PRO A 28 6.30 -2.70 2.54
CA PRO A 28 7.38 -1.71 2.63
C PRO A 28 7.65 -1.24 4.06
N THR A 29 6.60 -1.03 4.85
CA THR A 29 6.74 -0.61 6.25
C THR A 29 7.42 -1.70 7.08
N MET A 30 7.02 -2.96 6.94
CA MET A 30 7.66 -4.09 7.62
C MET A 30 9.15 -4.20 7.26
N ILE A 31 9.51 -4.01 6.00
CA ILE A 31 10.92 -4.01 5.56
C ILE A 31 11.68 -2.81 6.15
N LEU A 32 11.09 -1.61 6.12
CA LEU A 32 11.73 -0.38 6.61
C LEU A 32 12.01 -0.43 8.12
N TYR A 33 11.09 -0.99 8.89
CA TYR A 33 11.17 -1.05 10.35
C TYR A 33 11.67 -2.40 10.90
N GLY A 34 12.02 -3.36 10.03
CA GLY A 34 12.53 -4.68 10.45
C GLY A 34 11.50 -5.52 11.22
N ILE A 35 10.23 -5.46 10.82
CA ILE A 35 9.13 -6.17 11.48
C ILE A 35 8.85 -7.47 10.74
N ASP A 36 8.94 -8.61 11.43
CA ASP A 36 8.73 -9.93 10.85
C ASP A 36 7.26 -10.39 10.85
N ASN A 37 6.45 -9.85 11.77
CA ASN A 37 5.03 -10.21 11.91
C ASN A 37 4.13 -9.00 11.68
N ILE A 38 3.24 -9.14 10.70
CA ILE A 38 2.31 -8.09 10.29
C ILE A 38 1.37 -7.63 11.43
N ARG A 39 1.10 -8.48 12.42
CA ARG A 39 0.25 -8.16 13.60
C ARG A 39 0.91 -7.17 14.56
N ASP A 40 2.22 -7.05 14.50
CA ASP A 40 2.98 -6.11 15.31
C ASP A 40 2.96 -4.71 14.67
N LEU A 41 2.48 -4.59 13.42
CA LEU A 41 2.30 -3.34 12.71
C LEU A 41 0.86 -2.78 12.85
N PHE A 42 -0.17 -3.64 12.91
CA PHE A 42 -1.55 -3.20 13.13
C PHE A 42 -2.41 -4.21 13.89
N GLY A 43 -3.33 -3.64 14.67
CA GLY A 43 -4.30 -4.37 15.48
C GLY A 43 -4.08 -4.19 16.97
N HIS A 44 -4.87 -4.89 17.77
CA HIS A 44 -4.85 -4.81 19.24
C HIS A 44 -3.56 -5.38 19.88
N LYS A 45 -2.67 -6.00 19.09
CA LYS A 45 -1.40 -6.57 19.54
C LYS A 45 -0.19 -5.70 19.19
N VAL A 46 -0.42 -4.50 18.65
CA VAL A 46 0.63 -3.56 18.29
C VAL A 46 1.45 -3.16 19.52
N ASP A 47 2.76 -3.01 19.34
CA ASP A 47 3.63 -2.48 20.37
C ASP A 47 3.48 -0.94 20.45
N LEU A 48 2.92 -0.45 21.56
CA LEU A 48 2.74 0.99 21.77
C LEU A 48 4.07 1.73 21.96
N ASP A 49 5.12 1.06 22.43
CA ASP A 49 6.44 1.68 22.60
C ASP A 49 7.14 1.85 21.25
N LEU A 50 6.90 0.95 20.30
CA LEU A 50 7.30 1.13 18.90
C LEU A 50 6.65 2.39 18.31
N ILE A 51 5.34 2.58 18.51
CA ILE A 51 4.61 3.75 17.99
C ILE A 51 5.16 5.05 18.58
N LYS A 52 5.39 5.10 19.89
CA LYS A 52 5.84 6.32 20.58
C LYS A 52 7.28 6.70 20.24
N ARG A 53 8.15 5.72 20.01
CA ARG A 53 9.56 5.95 19.68
C ARG A 53 9.77 6.37 18.23
N ASN A 54 8.92 5.89 17.33
CA ASN A 54 9.08 6.18 15.92
C ASN A 54 8.69 7.64 15.61
N PRO A 55 9.51 8.37 14.84
CA PRO A 55 9.14 9.69 14.35
C PRO A 55 8.00 9.58 13.33
N ILE A 56 7.41 10.73 13.00
CA ILE A 56 6.43 10.81 11.90
C ILE A 56 7.06 10.24 10.63
N CYS A 57 6.42 9.22 10.06
CA CYS A 57 6.89 8.57 8.84
C CYS A 57 6.84 9.56 7.66
N ARG A 58 8.00 9.86 7.08
CA ARG A 58 8.15 10.68 5.86
C ARG A 58 8.73 9.81 4.76
N VAL A 59 7.86 9.12 4.03
CA VAL A 59 8.29 8.28 2.91
C VAL A 59 8.68 9.16 1.74
N GLY A 60 9.98 9.21 1.40
CA GLY A 60 10.48 9.88 0.19
C GLY A 60 10.41 11.41 0.19
N ILE A 61 10.24 12.04 1.34
CA ILE A 61 10.30 13.50 1.51
C ILE A 61 11.41 13.78 2.54
N GLU A 62 12.54 14.30 2.06
CA GLU A 62 13.54 14.95 2.93
C GLU A 62 12.94 16.21 3.57
#